data_AF-A0A958ZU29-F1
#
_entry.id   AF-A0A958ZU29-F1
#
_cell.length_a   1.000
_cell.length_b   1.000
_cell.length_c   1.000
_cell.angle_alpha   90.00
_cell.angle_beta   90.00
_cell.angle_gamma   90.00
#
_symmetry.space_group_name_H-M   'P 1'
#
loop_
_entity.id
_entity.type
_entity.pdbx_description
1 polymer ?
#
loop_
_entity_poly.entity_id
_entity_poly.type
_entity_poly.pdbx_seq_one_letter_code
_entity_poly.pdbx_strand_id
1 'polypeptide(L)'
;MKEILFYTLHKPLYQALLLLLVTIPILLLSSPKNADSAWLIAGFCYQAFIVLNIVAQWFSVNQWQYFFYSISFSIAYILVIAVIMPILIKLLKLEGAGESAMAFLFIIYHPVGLLIVMFAKWIYFKIM
;
A
#
# COMPACT_ATOMS: atom_id res chain seq x y z
N MET A 1 20.03 13.64 -8.80
CA MET A 1 19.71 12.68 -7.70
C MET A 1 18.34 12.95 -7.06
N LYS A 2 18.02 14.17 -6.62
CA LYS A 2 16.69 14.52 -6.06
C LYS A 2 15.52 14.30 -7.04
N GLU A 3 15.69 14.67 -8.31
CA GLU A 3 14.64 14.51 -9.34
C GLU A 3 14.37 13.04 -9.70
N ILE A 4 15.41 12.20 -9.74
CA ILE A 4 15.28 10.76 -10.00
C ILE A 4 14.55 10.09 -8.84
N LEU A 5 14.89 10.44 -7.60
CA LEU A 5 14.21 9.93 -6.41
C LEU A 5 12.73 10.33 -6.41
N PHE A 6 12.44 11.61 -6.71
CA PHE A 6 11.08 12.12 -6.82
C PHE A 6 10.29 11.39 -7.91
N TYR A 7 10.83 11.27 -9.12
CA TYR A 7 10.16 10.60 -10.24
C TYR A 7 9.89 9.11 -9.97
N THR A 8 10.82 8.44 -9.30
CA THR A 8 10.70 7.02 -8.96
C THR A 8 9.65 6.79 -7.88
N LEU A 9 9.61 7.65 -6.85
CA LEU A 9 8.65 7.55 -5.75
C LEU A 9 7.21 7.86 -6.14
N HIS A 10 6.96 8.44 -7.32
CA HIS A 10 5.60 8.70 -7.79
C HIS A 10 4.95 7.49 -8.46
N LYS A 11 5.71 6.53 -8.97
CA LYS A 11 5.10 5.41 -9.71
C LYS A 11 4.53 4.36 -8.76
N PRO A 12 3.28 3.92 -8.97
CA PRO A 12 2.64 2.93 -8.11
C PRO A 12 3.44 1.64 -7.91
N LEU A 13 4.13 1.16 -8.96
CA LEU A 13 5.00 -0.02 -8.89
C LEU A 13 6.11 0.13 -7.85
N TYR A 14 6.85 1.25 -7.88
CA TYR A 14 7.96 1.47 -6.96
C TYR A 14 7.48 1.71 -5.55
N GLN A 15 6.33 2.39 -5.37
CA GLN A 15 5.68 2.54 -4.08
C GLN A 15 5.30 1.18 -3.48
N ALA A 16 4.71 0.28 -4.29
CA ALA A 16 4.34 -1.06 -3.87
C ALA A 16 5.57 -1.89 -3.49
N LEU A 17 6.59 -1.93 -4.36
CA LEU A 17 7.83 -2.67 -4.11
C LEU A 17 8.55 -2.18 -2.85
N LEU A 18 8.71 -0.86 -2.71
CA LEU A 18 9.42 -0.28 -1.56
C LEU A 18 8.69 -0.60 -0.25
N LEU A 19 7.37 -0.38 -0.20
CA LEU A 19 6.59 -0.65 1.00
C LEU A 19 6.54 -2.15 1.31
N LEU A 20 6.48 -3.01 0.30
CA LEU A 20 6.50 -4.47 0.50
C LEU A 20 7.86 -4.92 1.05
N LEU A 21 8.95 -4.42 0.48
CA LEU A 21 10.32 -4.69 0.95
C LEU A 21 10.56 -4.15 2.35
N VAL A 22 9.95 -3.03 2.73
CA VAL A 22 10.04 -2.44 4.08
C VAL A 22 9.17 -3.18 5.09
N THR A 23 8.07 -3.80 4.66
CA THR A 23 7.16 -4.53 5.56
C THR A 23 7.85 -5.69 6.27
N ILE A 24 8.68 -6.45 5.54
CA ILE A 24 9.39 -7.62 6.10
C ILE A 24 10.36 -7.21 7.23
N PRO A 25 11.31 -6.26 7.03
CA PRO A 25 12.15 -5.73 8.10
C PRO A 25 11.34 -5.18 9.28
N ILE A 26 10.26 -4.43 9.05
CA ILE A 26 9.45 -3.88 10.15
C ILE A 26 8.85 -5.02 10.98
N LEU A 27 8.34 -6.07 10.35
CA LEU A 27 7.82 -7.25 11.04
C LEU A 27 8.90 -7.94 11.88
N LEU A 28 10.09 -8.12 11.33
CA LEU A 28 11.22 -8.76 12.04
C LEU A 28 11.70 -7.92 13.23
N LEU A 29 11.84 -6.60 13.05
CA LEU A 29 12.32 -5.69 14.09
C LEU A 29 11.29 -5.47 15.19
N SER A 30 10.01 -5.43 14.84
CA SER A 30 8.92 -5.19 15.80
C SER A 30 8.61 -6.42 16.65
N SER A 31 9.07 -7.62 16.25
CA SER A 31 8.91 -8.89 16.97
C SER A 31 7.49 -9.07 17.53
N PRO A 32 6.47 -9.12 16.63
CA PRO A 32 5.07 -9.28 17.05
C PRO A 32 4.91 -10.52 17.93
N LYS A 33 4.02 -10.45 18.92
CA LYS A 33 3.81 -11.55 19.89
C LYS A 33 2.79 -12.58 19.40
N ASN A 34 1.94 -12.20 18.44
CA ASN A 34 0.87 -13.03 17.90
C ASN A 34 0.63 -12.74 16.41
N ALA A 35 -0.07 -13.64 15.73
CA ALA A 35 -0.36 -13.52 14.30
C ALA A 35 -1.14 -12.23 13.97
N ASP A 36 -2.09 -11.84 14.82
CA ASP A 36 -2.92 -10.64 14.64
C ASP A 36 -2.08 -9.36 14.60
N SER A 37 -1.12 -9.21 15.53
CA SER A 37 -0.22 -8.05 15.56
C SER A 37 0.69 -7.99 14.34
N ALA A 38 1.16 -9.14 13.84
CA ALA A 38 1.92 -9.22 12.60
C ALA A 38 1.07 -8.77 11.40
N TRP A 39 -0.16 -9.23 11.30
CA TRP A 39 -1.09 -8.78 10.27
C TRP A 39 -1.44 -7.29 10.36
N LEU A 40 -1.59 -6.76 11.58
CA LEU A 40 -1.81 -5.33 11.79
C LEU A 40 -0.63 -4.48 11.28
N ILE A 41 0.60 -4.89 11.56
CA ILE A 41 1.81 -4.22 11.06
C ILE A 41 1.83 -4.23 9.53
N ALA A 42 1.55 -5.38 8.91
CA ALA A 42 1.45 -5.48 7.45
C ALA A 42 0.32 -4.59 6.89
N GLY A 43 -0.82 -4.54 7.59
CA GLY A 43 -1.94 -3.66 7.27
C GLY A 43 -1.57 -2.17 7.32
N PHE A 44 -0.81 -1.73 8.32
CA PHE A 44 -0.33 -0.35 8.38
C PHE A 44 0.64 -0.01 7.24
N CYS A 45 1.52 -0.94 6.87
CA CYS A 45 2.40 -0.75 5.71
C CYS A 45 1.57 -0.63 4.43
N TYR A 46 0.59 -1.49 4.24
CA TYR A 46 -0.33 -1.41 3.10
C TYR A 46 -1.14 -0.10 3.09
N GLN A 47 -1.61 0.37 4.25
CA GLN A 47 -2.28 1.66 4.37
C GLN A 47 -1.37 2.83 3.99
N ALA A 48 -0.10 2.79 4.40
CA ALA A 48 0.88 3.80 3.99
C ALA A 48 1.10 3.79 2.46
N PHE A 49 1.12 2.62 1.83
CA PHE A 49 1.14 2.50 0.37
C PHE A 49 -0.07 3.18 -0.30
N ILE A 50 -1.29 2.97 0.23
CA ILE A 50 -2.51 3.61 -0.26
C ILE A 50 -2.41 5.14 -0.16
N VAL A 51 -2.03 5.65 1.03
CA VAL A 51 -1.90 7.10 1.25
C VAL A 51 -0.89 7.72 0.30
N LEU A 52 0.26 7.07 0.09
CA LEU A 52 1.28 7.51 -0.86
C LEU A 52 0.75 7.54 -2.30
N ASN A 53 -0.04 6.56 -2.73
CA ASN A 53 -0.68 6.56 -4.04
C ASN A 53 -1.65 7.73 -4.22
N ILE A 54 -2.52 7.94 -3.23
CA ILE A 54 -3.51 9.03 -3.23
C ILE A 54 -2.81 10.39 -3.38
N VAL A 55 -1.76 10.63 -2.58
CA VAL A 55 -1.00 11.89 -2.65
C VAL A 55 -0.27 12.02 -3.99
N ALA A 56 0.41 10.97 -4.44
CA ALA A 56 1.21 11.00 -5.66
C ALA A 56 0.36 11.15 -6.93
N GLN A 57 -0.90 10.69 -6.92
CA GLN A 57 -1.82 10.86 -8.04
C GLN A 57 -2.06 12.34 -8.38
N TRP A 58 -1.98 13.23 -7.40
CA TRP A 58 -2.09 14.69 -7.64
C TRP A 58 -1.09 15.18 -8.69
N PHE A 59 0.12 14.61 -8.68
CA PHE A 59 1.20 14.97 -9.59
C PHE A 59 1.21 14.15 -10.90
N SER A 60 0.29 13.19 -11.06
CA SER A 60 0.21 12.37 -12.26
C SER A 60 -0.33 13.14 -13.46
N VAL A 61 0.32 13.00 -14.62
CA VAL A 61 -0.17 13.59 -15.88
C VAL A 61 -1.36 12.79 -16.41
N ASN A 62 -1.25 11.46 -16.43
CA ASN A 62 -2.32 10.56 -16.86
C ASN A 62 -3.02 9.92 -15.64
N GLN A 63 -4.07 10.56 -15.16
CA GLN A 63 -4.75 10.18 -13.91
C GLN A 63 -5.44 8.81 -13.98
N TRP A 64 -6.04 8.45 -15.12
CA TRP A 64 -6.71 7.16 -15.30
C TRP A 64 -5.70 6.01 -15.36
N GLN A 65 -4.60 6.20 -16.10
CA GLN A 65 -3.53 5.20 -16.12
C GLN A 65 -2.94 5.01 -14.73
N TYR A 66 -2.72 6.10 -13.99
CA TYR A 66 -2.28 6.03 -12.60
C TYR A 66 -3.27 5.23 -11.75
N PHE A 67 -4.56 5.59 -11.79
CA PHE A 67 -5.63 4.93 -11.06
C PHE A 67 -5.63 3.41 -11.26
N PHE A 68 -5.67 2.93 -12.51
CA PHE A 68 -5.73 1.49 -12.77
C PHE A 68 -4.45 0.75 -12.35
N TYR A 69 -3.28 1.37 -12.51
CA TYR A 69 -2.03 0.79 -12.01
C TYR A 69 -2.01 0.75 -10.48
N SER A 70 -2.41 1.81 -9.80
CA SER A 70 -2.51 1.87 -8.35
C SER A 70 -3.35 0.74 -7.79
N ILE A 71 -4.54 0.53 -8.35
CA ILE A 71 -5.43 -0.58 -7.94
C ILE A 71 -4.79 -1.94 -8.26
N SER A 72 -4.24 -2.13 -9.45
CA SER A 72 -3.61 -3.41 -9.85
C SER A 72 -2.45 -3.79 -8.92
N PHE A 73 -1.57 -2.84 -8.61
CA PHE A 73 -0.44 -3.09 -7.70
C PHE A 73 -0.90 -3.22 -6.24
N SER A 74 -2.00 -2.58 -5.86
CA SER A 74 -2.62 -2.77 -4.55
C SER A 74 -3.10 -4.21 -4.34
N ILE A 75 -3.76 -4.80 -5.35
CA ILE A 75 -4.17 -6.20 -5.35
C ILE A 75 -2.93 -7.10 -5.30
N ALA A 76 -1.94 -6.86 -6.16
CA ALA A 76 -0.72 -7.65 -6.19
C ALA A 76 0.02 -7.61 -4.83
N TYR A 77 0.09 -6.44 -4.18
CA TYR A 77 0.69 -6.28 -2.86
C TYR A 77 0.01 -7.19 -1.83
N ILE A 78 -1.32 -7.16 -1.76
CA ILE A 78 -2.08 -8.01 -0.82
C ILE A 78 -1.84 -9.49 -1.10
N LEU A 79 -1.89 -9.91 -2.37
CA LEU A 79 -1.65 -11.31 -2.74
C LEU A 79 -0.26 -11.79 -2.30
N VAL A 80 0.77 -10.96 -2.51
CA VAL A 80 2.13 -11.29 -2.09
C VAL A 80 2.23 -11.37 -0.56
N ILE A 81 1.66 -10.41 0.17
CA ILE A 81 1.64 -10.45 1.65
C ILE A 81 0.86 -11.66 2.17
N ALA A 82 -0.26 -12.03 1.55
CA ALA A 82 -1.03 -13.21 1.92
C ALA A 82 -0.26 -14.52 1.77
N VAL A 83 0.71 -14.58 0.85
CA VAL A 83 1.62 -15.72 0.70
C VAL A 83 2.79 -15.65 1.70
N ILE A 84 3.33 -14.46 1.95
CA ILE A 84 4.50 -14.27 2.82
C ILE A 84 4.14 -14.42 4.30
N MET A 85 2.99 -13.91 4.74
CA MET A 85 2.61 -13.87 6.16
C MET A 85 2.55 -15.26 6.82
N PRO A 86 1.95 -16.30 6.20
CA PRO A 86 1.99 -17.66 6.76
C PRO A 86 3.41 -18.20 6.97
N ILE A 87 4.35 -17.85 6.07
CA ILE A 87 5.76 -18.23 6.19
C ILE A 87 6.39 -17.51 7.38
N LEU A 88 6.17 -16.20 7.50
CA LEU A 88 6.69 -15.39 8.61
C LEU A 88 6.12 -15.82 9.97
N ILE A 89 4.83 -16.12 10.05
CA ILE A 89 4.16 -16.62 11.27
C ILE A 89 4.82 -17.92 11.75
N LYS A 90 5.10 -18.85 10.83
CA LYS A 90 5.80 -20.10 11.15
C LYS A 90 7.24 -19.86 11.60
N LEU A 91 7.98 -19.00 10.89
CA LEU A 91 9.37 -18.68 11.22
C LEU A 91 9.51 -18.00 12.58
N LEU A 92 8.58 -17.10 12.91
CA LEU A 92 8.55 -16.35 14.18
C LEU A 92 7.81 -17.09 15.30
N LYS A 93 7.26 -18.28 15.04
CA LYS A 93 6.50 -19.10 16.00
C LYS A 93 5.36 -18.31 16.68
N LEU A 94 4.61 -17.53 15.90
CA LEU A 94 3.53 -16.69 16.43
C LEU A 94 2.28 -17.51 16.74
N GLU A 95 1.65 -17.24 17.88
CA GLU A 95 0.38 -17.83 18.28
C GLU A 95 -0.81 -17.05 17.68
N GLY A 96 -1.93 -17.73 17.39
CA GLY A 96 -3.19 -17.10 16.95
C GLY A 96 -3.69 -17.58 15.58
N ALA A 97 -4.90 -17.13 15.22
CA ALA A 97 -5.50 -17.39 13.93
C ALA A 97 -4.72 -16.62 12.85
N GLY A 98 -4.27 -17.31 11.81
CA GLY A 98 -3.40 -16.75 10.76
C GLY A 98 -4.09 -15.78 9.80
N GLU A 99 -5.24 -15.20 10.16
CA GLU A 99 -6.08 -14.39 9.28
C GLU A 99 -6.58 -13.14 9.99
N SER A 100 -6.20 -11.97 9.48
CA SER A 100 -6.80 -10.70 9.88
C SER A 100 -7.58 -10.10 8.71
N ALA A 101 -8.91 -10.08 8.84
CA ALA A 101 -9.81 -9.44 7.89
C ALA A 101 -9.56 -7.92 7.75
N MET A 102 -8.86 -7.32 8.71
CA MET A 102 -8.66 -5.86 8.77
C MET A 102 -7.79 -5.35 7.62
N ALA A 103 -6.77 -6.10 7.19
CA ALA A 103 -5.93 -5.72 6.06
C ALA A 103 -6.72 -5.65 4.74
N PHE A 104 -7.77 -6.47 4.61
CA PHE A 104 -8.62 -6.51 3.41
C PHE A 104 -9.61 -5.34 3.33
N LEU A 105 -10.06 -4.78 4.47
CA LEU A 105 -11.01 -3.67 4.46
C LEU A 105 -10.42 -2.39 3.85
N PHE A 106 -9.09 -2.20 3.93
CA PHE A 106 -8.44 -1.01 3.41
C PHE A 106 -8.45 -0.92 1.88
N ILE A 107 -8.58 -2.05 1.17
CA ILE A 107 -8.62 -2.06 -0.30
C ILE A 107 -9.80 -1.27 -0.86
N ILE A 108 -10.93 -1.23 -0.13
CA ILE A 108 -12.16 -0.55 -0.56
C ILE A 108 -11.97 0.97 -0.54
N TYR A 109 -11.20 1.49 0.41
CA TYR A 109 -10.96 2.93 0.52
C TYR A 109 -9.98 3.46 -0.52
N HIS A 110 -9.14 2.60 -1.09
CA HIS A 110 -8.15 2.99 -2.09
C HIS A 110 -8.78 3.61 -3.36
N PRO A 111 -9.69 2.94 -4.11
CA PRO A 111 -10.31 3.54 -5.29
C PRO A 111 -11.11 4.80 -4.97
N VAL A 112 -11.78 4.84 -3.82
CA VAL A 112 -12.53 6.03 -3.37
C VAL A 112 -11.57 7.22 -3.19
N GLY A 113 -10.45 7.02 -2.49
CA GLY A 113 -9.46 8.08 -2.27
C GLY A 113 -8.85 8.59 -3.57
N LEU A 114 -8.54 7.70 -4.51
CA LEU A 114 -8.03 8.07 -5.83
C LEU A 114 -9.07 8.87 -6.63
N LEU A 115 -10.35 8.47 -6.62
CA LEU A 115 -11.43 9.20 -7.29
C LEU A 115 -11.64 10.60 -6.70
N ILE A 116 -11.54 10.76 -5.37
CA ILE A 116 -11.62 12.07 -4.72
C ILE A 116 -10.51 13.00 -5.23
N VAL A 117 -9.28 12.50 -5.35
CA VAL A 117 -8.15 13.28 -5.87
C VAL A 117 -8.36 13.67 -7.33
N MET A 118 -8.84 12.75 -8.16
CA MET A 118 -9.18 13.04 -9.56
C MET A 118 -10.25 14.13 -9.67
N PHE A 119 -11.30 14.02 -8.85
CA PHE A 119 -12.37 15.00 -8.80
C PHE A 119 -11.89 16.38 -8.33
N ALA A 120 -11.10 16.43 -7.25
CA ALA A 120 -10.52 17.67 -6.75
C ALA A 120 -9.61 18.35 -7.79
N LYS A 121 -8.79 17.56 -8.51
CA LYS A 121 -7.93 18.06 -9.57
C LYS A 121 -8.74 18.57 -10.77
N TRP A 122 -9.82 17.88 -11.15
CA TRP A 122 -10.75 18.35 -12.18
C TRP A 122 -11.41 19.68 -11.80
N ILE A 123 -11.87 19.83 -10.56
CA ILE A 123 -12.42 21.10 -10.05
C ILE A 123 -11.37 22.22 -10.15
N TYR A 124 -10.15 21.97 -9.67
CA TYR A 124 -9.08 22.97 -9.66
C TYR A 124 -8.79 23.54 -11.05
N PHE A 125 -8.68 22.67 -12.07
CA PHE A 125 -8.44 23.10 -13.46
C PHE A 125 -9.66 23.67 -14.19
N LYS A 126 -10.87 23.48 -13.66
CA LYS A 126 -12.09 24.07 -14.24
C LYS A 126 -12.40 25.45 -13.65
N ILE A 127 -11.95 25.71 -12.42
CA ILE A 127 -12.14 26.98 -11.72
C ILE A 127 -11.05 28.01 -12.08
N MET A 128 -9.80 27.55 -12.31
CA MET A 128 -8.70 28.37 -12.83
C MET A 128 -8.71 28.42 -14.35
#